data_AF-A0A506PZI8-F1
#
_entry.id   AF-A0A506PZI8-F1
#
_cell.length_a   1.000
_cell.length_b   1.000
_cell.length_c   1.000
_cell.angle_alpha   90.00
_cell.angle_beta   90.00
_cell.angle_gamma   90.00
#
_symmetry.space_group_name_H-M   'P 1'
#
loop_
_entity.id
_entity.type
_entity.pdbx_description
1 polymer ?
#
loop_
_entity_poly.entity_id
_entity_poly.type
_entity_poly.pdbx_seq_one_letter_code
_entity_poly.pdbx_strand_id
1 'polypeptide(L)' 'MKCPGCEGEAFVYATRDVSLNTGNPADVVPDVKGDHCIRCGAVIMTAGTAGQYPEKAEALENGGVPVR' A
#
# COMPACT_ATOMS: atom_id res chain seq x y z
N MET A 1 -6.71 2.08 17.46
CA MET A 1 -5.99 0.79 17.31
C MET A 1 -4.51 1.08 17.13
N LYS A 2 -3.61 0.24 17.67
CA LYS A 2 -2.16 0.37 17.44
C LYS A 2 -1.80 -0.08 16.04
N CYS A 3 -0.83 0.58 15.42
CA CYS A 3 -0.39 0.20 14.10
C CYS A 3 0.41 -1.10 14.13
N PRO A 4 0.04 -2.16 13.38
CA PRO A 4 0.78 -3.41 13.39
C PRO A 4 2.20 -3.25 12.82
N GLY A 5 2.47 -2.19 12.04
CA GLY A 5 3.81 -1.91 11.51
C GLY A 5 4.76 -1.17 12.45
N CYS A 6 4.27 -0.23 13.27
CA CYS A 6 5.13 0.65 14.09
C CYS A 6 4.66 0.84 15.54
N GLU A 7 3.59 0.15 15.93
CA GLU A 7 2.92 0.20 17.23
C GLU A 7 2.40 1.59 17.66
N GLY A 8 2.58 2.61 16.82
CA GLY A 8 2.07 3.95 17.04
C GLY A 8 0.56 4.04 16.93
N GLU A 9 -0.02 4.98 17.68
CA GLU A 9 -1.45 5.25 17.70
C GLU A 9 -1.77 6.51 16.90
N ALA A 10 -1.82 6.38 15.57
CA ALA A 10 -2.27 7.45 14.68
C ALA A 10 -2.69 6.87 13.33
N PHE A 11 -4.00 6.72 13.12
CA PHE A 11 -4.59 6.28 11.86
C PHE A 11 -5.54 7.35 11.32
N VAL A 12 -5.55 7.51 10.00
CA VAL A 12 -6.50 8.35 9.27
C VAL A 12 -7.08 7.53 8.13
N TYR A 13 -8.41 7.43 8.10
CA TYR A 13 -9.11 6.84 6.98
C TYR A 13 -9.03 7.78 5.77
N ALA A 14 -8.36 7.35 4.70
CA ALA A 14 -8.12 8.17 3.52
C ALA A 14 -7.91 7.31 2.27
N THR A 15 -7.92 7.97 1.10
CA THR A 15 -7.44 7.43 -0.17
C THR A 15 -6.11 8.08 -0.49
N ARG A 16 -5.06 7.29 -0.72
CA ARG A 16 -3.69 7.77 -1.03
C ARG A 16 -2.97 6.80 -1.95
N ASP A 17 -1.95 7.28 -2.65
CA ASP A 17 -1.02 6.42 -3.36
C ASP A 17 -0.06 5.76 -2.36
N VAL A 18 0.25 4.48 -2.58
CA VAL A 18 1.16 3.71 -1.72
C VAL A 18 2.36 3.25 -2.54
N SER A 19 3.55 3.72 -2.17
CA SER A 19 4.80 3.28 -2.77
C SER A 19 5.10 1.81 -2.42
N LEU A 20 5.56 1.06 -3.41
CA LEU A 20 6.06 -0.28 -3.24
C LEU A 20 7.56 -0.24 -2.92
N ASN A 21 8.01 -1.16 -2.07
CA ASN A 21 9.43 -1.28 -1.71
C ASN A 21 10.19 -2.14 -2.73
N THR A 22 10.04 -1.86 -4.03
CA THR A 22 10.74 -2.56 -5.14
C THR A 22 12.10 -1.94 -5.48
N GLY A 23 12.44 -0.80 -4.87
CA GLY A 23 13.64 -0.01 -5.18
C GLY A 23 13.44 1.01 -6.31
N ASN A 24 12.29 1.00 -7.00
CA ASN A 24 11.89 2.03 -7.95
C ASN A 24 10.86 2.97 -7.33
N PRO A 25 11.15 4.27 -7.13
CA PRO A 25 10.21 5.21 -6.52
C PRO A 25 8.96 5.48 -7.39
N ALA A 26 8.97 5.08 -8.66
CA ALA A 26 7.81 5.19 -9.54
C ALA A 26 6.79 4.04 -9.36
N ASP A 27 7.16 2.97 -8.63
CA ASP A 27 6.27 1.84 -8.39
C ASP A 27 5.32 2.20 -7.25
N VAL A 28 4.20 2.81 -7.62
CA VAL A 28 3.15 3.24 -6.69
C VAL A 28 1.85 2.56 -7.05
N VAL A 29 1.13 2.07 -6.04
CA VAL A 29 -0.26 1.62 -6.18
C VAL A 29 -1.16 2.84 -5.97
N PRO A 30 -1.87 3.32 -7.00
CA PRO A 30 -2.70 4.51 -6.86
C PRO A 30 -4.04 4.21 -6.20
N ASP A 31 -4.61 5.24 -5.56
CA ASP A 31 -5.97 5.28 -5.01
C ASP A 31 -6.27 4.18 -3.97
N VAL A 32 -5.37 4.00 -3.02
CA VAL A 32 -5.51 3.01 -1.95
C VAL A 32 -6.36 3.56 -0.83
N LYS A 33 -7.57 3.01 -0.70
CA LYS A 33 -8.51 3.36 0.36
C LYS A 33 -8.32 2.45 1.59
N GLY A 34 -8.10 3.04 2.75
CA GLY A 34 -7.97 2.31 4.01
C GLY A 34 -7.59 3.20 5.19
N ASP A 35 -7.28 2.57 6.32
CA ASP A 35 -6.75 3.26 7.50
C ASP A 35 -5.23 3.41 7.36
N HIS A 36 -4.78 4.64 7.11
CA HIS A 36 -3.37 4.98 6.90
C HIS A 36 -2.71 5.40 8.21
N CYS A 37 -1.64 4.72 8.60
CA CYS A 37 -0.84 5.11 9.74
C CYS A 37 -0.04 6.38 9.40
N ILE A 38 -0.28 7.46 10.13
CA ILE A 38 0.41 8.76 9.90
C ILE A 38 1.91 8.66 10.19
N ARG A 39 2.31 7.71 11.05
CA ARG A 39 3.69 7.59 11.52
C ARG A 39 4.60 6.82 10.57
N CYS A 40 4.11 5.69 10.03
CA CYS A 40 4.94 4.80 9.21
C CYS A 40 4.37 4.51 7.83
N GLY A 41 3.22 5.07 7.47
CA GLY A 41 2.59 4.88 6.15
C GLY A 41 1.94 3.51 5.94
N ALA A 42 1.91 2.63 6.94
CA ALA A 42 1.21 1.36 6.84
C ALA A 42 -0.29 1.58 6.60
N VAL A 43 -0.88 0.82 5.68
CA VAL A 43 -2.31 0.87 5.39
C VAL A 43 -2.97 -0.42 5.86
N ILE A 44 -4.08 -0.29 6.59
CA ILE A 44 -4.96 -1.41 6.93
C ILE A 44 -6.16 -1.34 6.00
N MET A 45 -6.32 -2.37 5.18
CA MET A 45 -7.41 -2.46 4.21
C MET A 45 -8.52 -3.36 4.74
N THR A 46 -9.77 -2.99 4.45
CA THR A 46 -10.91 -3.89 4.68
C THR A 46 -10.98 -4.95 3.59
N ALA A 47 -11.60 -6.11 3.87
CA ALA A 47 -11.68 -7.23 2.92
C ALA A 47 -12.28 -6.84 1.54
N GLY A 48 -13.21 -5.88 1.49
CA GLY A 48 -13.79 -5.39 0.23
C GLY A 48 -12.84 -4.53 -0.61
N THR A 49 -11.91 -3.82 0.04
CA THR A 49 -10.87 -3.02 -0.64
C THR A 49 -9.62 -3.84 -0.96
N ALA A 50 -9.37 -4.90 -0.20
CA ALA A 50 -8.21 -5.78 -0.37
C ALA A 50 -8.25 -6.58 -1.68
N GLY A 51 -9.41 -6.79 -2.31
CA GLY A 51 -9.49 -7.49 -3.60
C GLY A 51 -8.86 -6.72 -4.77
N GLN A 52 -8.78 -5.39 -4.69
CA GLN A 52 -8.27 -4.54 -5.77
C GLN A 52 -6.75 -4.28 -5.69
N TYR A 53 -6.14 -4.55 -4.53
CA TYR A 53 -4.73 -4.27 -4.28
C TYR A 53 -3.77 -5.30 -4.90
N PRO A 54 -4.03 -6.62 -4.82
CA PRO A 54 -3.18 -7.65 -5.41
C PRO A 54 -3.04 -7.46 -6.92
N GLU A 55 -4.15 -7.21 -7.63
CA GLU A 55 -4.12 -7.01 -9.09
C GLU A 55 -3.28 -5.79 -9.49
N LYS A 56 -3.38 -4.68 -8.75
CA LYS A 56 -2.59 -3.47 -9.00
C LYS A 56 -1.10 -3.67 -8.65
N ALA A 57 -0.80 -4.37 -7.55
CA ALA A 57 0.56 -4.67 -7.14
C ALA A 57 1.24 -5.68 -8.08
N GLU A 58 0.53 -6.76 -8.45
CA GLU A 58 0.99 -7.80 -9.37
C GLU A 58 1.21 -7.24 -10.79
N ALA A 59 0.37 -6.31 -11.26
CA ALA A 59 0.59 -5.63 -12.53
C ALA A 59 1.88 -4.78 -12.55
N LEU A 60 2.27 -4.19 -11.41
CA LEU A 60 3.50 -3.42 -11.28
C LEU A 60 4.73 -4.33 -11.16
N GLU A 61 4.64 -5.41 -10.38
CA GLU A 61 5.70 -6.43 -10.28
C GLU A 61 5.98 -7.08 -11.64
N ASN A 62 4.95 -7.41 -12.42
CA ASN A 62 5.11 -7.97 -13.77
C ASN A 62 5.48 -6.93 -14.84
N GLY A 63 5.22 -5.65 -14.60
CA GLY A 63 5.60 -4.56 -15.51
C GLY A 63 7.05 -4.09 -15.34
N GLY A 64 7.67 -4.35 -14.18
CA GLY A 64 9.00 -3.85 -13.80
C GLY A 64 10.17 -4.84 -13.98
N VAL A 65 9.92 -6.10 -14.35
CA VAL A 65 10.99 -7.11 -14.51
C VAL A 65 11.28 -7.37 -15.99
N PRO A 66 12.45 -6.98 -16.54
CA PRO A 66 12.96 -7.66 -17.71
C PRO A 66 13.33 -9.09 -17.27
N VAL A 67 12.55 -10.07 -17.75
CA VAL A 67 12.87 -11.49 -17.57
C VAL A 67 14.29 -11.72 -18.09
N ARG A 68 15.21 -12.11 -17.20
CA ARG A 68 16.53 -12.64 -17.55
C ARG A 68 16.50 -14.15 -17.41
#